data_AF-A0A950VXZ0-F1
#
_entry.id   AF-A0A950VXZ0-F1
#
_cell.length_a   1.000
_cell.length_b   1.000
_cell.length_c   1.000
_cell.angle_alpha   90.00
_cell.angle_beta   90.00
_cell.angle_gamma   90.00
#
_symmetry.space_group_name_H-M   'P 1'
#
loop_
_entity.id
_entity.type
_entity.pdbx_description
1 polymer ?
#
loop_
_entity_poly.entity_id
_entity_poly.type
_entity_poly.pdbx_seq_one_letter_code
_entity_poly.pdbx_strand_id
1 'polypeptide(L)' 'MSALFGRLFQLIGMIILPIGLLTGLLKDNVNLEVRLLFIGGAIFLVGWLMAKKTA' A
#
# COMPACT_ATOMS: atom_id res chain seq x y z
N MET A 1 -13.35 15.43 -6.80
CA MET A 1 -11.95 15.51 -6.32
C MET A 1 -11.55 14.38 -5.38
N SER A 2 -12.37 13.96 -4.42
CA SER A 2 -12.02 12.90 -3.44
C SER A 2 -11.69 11.53 -4.05
N ALA A 3 -12.37 11.10 -5.11
CA ALA A 3 -12.11 9.81 -5.78
C ALA A 3 -10.72 9.73 -6.45
N LEU A 4 -10.20 10.86 -6.94
CA LEU A 4 -8.89 10.94 -7.59
C LEU A 4 -7.76 10.79 -6.55
N PHE A 5 -7.93 11.42 -5.38
CA PHE A 5 -7.05 11.23 -4.23
C PHE A 5 -7.08 9.78 -3.72
N GLY A 6 -8.27 9.18 -3.57
CA GLY A 6 -8.38 7.77 -3.14
C GLY A 6 -7.65 6.80 -4.08
N ARG A 7 -7.77 7.01 -5.40
CA ARG A 7 -7.03 6.23 -6.41
C ARG A 7 -5.52 6.45 -6.33
N LEU A 8 -5.06 7.67 -6.04
CA LEU A 8 -3.63 7.96 -5.88
C LEU A 8 -3.05 7.19 -4.70
N PHE A 9 -3.74 7.18 -3.56
CA PHE A 9 -3.34 6.41 -2.38
C PHE A 9 -3.34 4.90 -2.64
N GLN A 10 -4.33 4.38 -3.37
CA GLN A 10 -4.33 2.97 -3.80
C GLN A 10 -3.13 2.65 -4.69
N LEU A 11 -2.76 3.54 -5.60
CA LEU A 11 -1.63 3.35 -6.50
C LEU A 11 -0.30 3.34 -5.74
N ILE A 12 -0.14 4.23 -4.76
CA ILE A 12 1.02 4.24 -3.86
C ILE A 12 1.09 2.93 -3.06
N GLY A 13 -0.02 2.48 -2.47
CA GLY A 13 -0.08 1.20 -1.75
C GLY A 13 0.27 0.01 -2.64
N MET A 14 -0.20 0.01 -3.89
CA MET A 14 0.08 -1.03 -4.88
C MET A 14 1.56 -1.09 -5.29
N ILE A 15 2.29 0.02 -5.21
CA ILE A 15 3.75 0.05 -5.46
C ILE A 15 4.53 -0.42 -4.22
N ILE A 16 4.09 -0.06 -3.02
CA ILE A 16 4.80 -0.40 -1.78
C ILE A 16 4.74 -1.90 -1.48
N LEU A 17 3.61 -2.57 -1.77
CA LEU A 17 3.43 -4.01 -1.54
C LEU A 17 4.48 -4.89 -2.25
N PRO A 18 4.69 -4.79 -3.59
CA PRO A 18 5.72 -5.57 -4.28
C PRO A 18 7.13 -5.18 -3.84
N ILE A 19 7.38 -3.93 -3.47
CA ILE A 19 8.67 -3.53 -2.89
C ILE A 19 8.89 -4.25 -1.56
N GLY A 20 7.90 -4.29 -0.68
CA GLY A 20 7.96 -5.02 0.59
C GLY A 20 8.29 -6.49 0.38
N LEU A 21 7.57 -7.16 -0.53
CA LEU A 21 7.81 -8.55 -0.90
C LEU A 21 9.21 -8.78 -1.48
N LEU A 22 9.64 -7.95 -2.42
CA LEU A 22 11.00 -8.03 -3.00
C LEU A 22 12.07 -7.81 -1.93
N THR A 23 11.83 -6.94 -0.96
CA THR A 23 12.78 -6.68 0.12
C THR A 23 12.89 -7.89 1.05
N GLY A 24 11.77 -8.55 1.35
CA GLY A 24 11.76 -9.81 2.11
C GLY A 24 12.48 -10.93 1.40
N LEU A 25 12.11 -11.17 0.13
CA LEU A 25 12.66 -12.24 -0.71
C LEU A 25 14.14 -12.07 -1.03
N LEU A 26 14.59 -10.84 -1.33
CA LEU A 26 15.98 -10.59 -1.78
C LEU A 26 16.95 -10.28 -0.63
N LYS A 27 16.45 -9.80 0.52
CA LYS A 27 17.31 -9.44 1.66
C LYS A 27 17.15 -10.37 2.87
N ASP A 28 16.36 -11.43 2.74
CA ASP A 28 16.03 -12.39 3.82
C ASP A 28 15.56 -11.71 5.12
N ASN A 29 14.97 -10.52 5.00
CA ASN A 29 14.57 -9.70 6.13
C ASN A 29 13.05 -9.62 6.24
N VAL A 30 12.49 -10.67 6.83
CA VAL A 30 11.05 -10.83 7.08
C VAL A 30 10.49 -9.69 7.93
N ASN A 31 11.28 -9.14 8.87
CA ASN A 31 10.81 -8.07 9.74
C ASN A 31 10.58 -6.76 8.95
N LEU A 32 11.49 -6.45 8.02
CA LEU A 32 11.33 -5.31 7.10
C LEU A 32 10.21 -5.55 6.08
N GLU A 33 10.08 -6.76 5.56
CA GLU A 33 8.99 -7.15 4.67
C GLU A 33 7.63 -6.89 5.32
N VAL A 34 7.40 -7.45 6.52
CA VAL A 34 6.13 -7.31 7.24
C VAL A 34 5.82 -5.84 7.50
N ARG A 35 6.80 -5.03 7.91
CA ARG A 35 6.60 -3.58 8.12
C ARG A 35 6.20 -2.86 6.83
N LEU A 36 6.89 -3.12 5.72
CA LEU A 36 6.60 -2.50 4.43
C LEU A 36 5.25 -2.94 3.87
N LEU A 37 4.92 -4.23 4.00
CA LEU A 37 3.61 -4.77 3.64
C LEU A 37 2.49 -4.15 4.47
N PHE A 38 2.71 -3.97 5.78
CA PHE A 38 1.72 -3.37 6.66
C PHE A 38 1.50 -1.88 6.32
N ILE A 39 2.57 -1.13 6.08
CA ILE A 39 2.49 0.28 5.66
C ILE A 39 1.80 0.40 4.29
N GLY A 40 2.20 -0.42 3.30
CA GLY A 40 1.61 -0.44 1.97
C GLY A 40 0.13 -0.82 1.99
N GLY A 41 -0.22 -1.83 2.78
CA GLY A 41 -1.60 -2.26 3.00
C GLY A 41 -2.45 -1.20 3.69
N ALA A 42 -1.93 -0.54 4.72
CA ALA A 42 -2.64 0.55 5.41
C ALA A 42 -2.91 1.74 4.47
N ILE A 43 -1.91 2.16 3.69
CA ILE A 43 -2.05 3.23 2.70
C ILE A 43 -3.08 2.86 1.63
N PHE A 44 -3.03 1.62 1.14
CA PHE A 44 -4.00 1.12 0.16
C PHE A 44 -5.43 1.14 0.73
N LEU A 45 -5.60 0.68 1.98
CA LEU A 45 -6.90 0.59 2.63
C LEU A 45 -7.49 1.96 2.93
N VAL A 46 -6.67 2.92 3.38
CA VAL A 46 -7.09 4.32 3.54
C VAL A 46 -7.52 4.90 2.19
N GLY A 47 -6.74 4.69 1.12
CA GLY A 47 -7.10 5.11 -0.23
C GLY A 47 -8.42 4.50 -0.71
N TRP A 48 -8.64 3.21 -0.41
CA TRP A 48 -9.88 2.52 -0.74
C TRP A 48 -11.09 3.07 0.01
N LEU A 49 -10.97 3.31 1.32
CA LEU A 49 -12.06 3.89 2.13
C LEU A 49 -12.43 5.29 1.64
N MET A 50 -11.44 6.11 1.28
CA MET A 50 -11.66 7.43 0.69
C MET A 50 -12.35 7.36 -0.68
N ALA A 51 -11.92 6.42 -1.53
CA ALA A 51 -12.56 6.17 -2.82
C ALA A 51 -14.00 5.69 -2.65
N LYS A 52 -14.26 4.76 -1.72
CA LYS A 52 -15.58 4.19 -1.44
C LYS A 52 -16.57 5.20 -0.89
N LYS A 53 -16.11 6.15 -0.06
CA LYS A 53 -16.96 7.25 0.45
C LYS A 53 -17.41 8.22 -0.65
N THR A 54 -16.75 8.19 -1.81
CA THR A 54 -17.03 9.08 -2.94
C THR A 54 -17.80 8.39 -4.07
N ALA A 55 -18.03 7.08 -3.97
CA ALA A 55 -18.71 6.25 -4.97
C ALA A 55 -20.19 6.04 -4.63
#